data_AF-A0A1H7EU98-F1
#
_entry.id   AF-A0A1H7EU98-F1
#
_cell.length_a   1.000
_cell.length_b   1.000
_cell.length_c   1.000
_cell.angle_alpha   90.00
_cell.angle_beta   90.00
_cell.angle_gamma   90.00
#
_symmetry.space_group_name_H-M   'P 1'
#
loop_
_entity.id
_entity.type
_entity.pdbx_description
1 polymer ?
#
loop_
_entity_poly.entity_id
_entity_poly.type
_entity_poly.pdbx_seq_one_letter_code
_entity_poly.pdbx_strand_id
1 'polypeptide(L)' 'MKQSNKFSPEVRERAVRMVQEHRGEYPSLWAAIESIAPKIGCVPQTLNEWVKRDEVDNG' A
#
# COMPACT_ATOMS: atom_id res chain seq x y z
N MET A 1 -12.09 -11.47 18.23
CA MET A 1 -12.63 -10.51 17.25
C MET A 1 -11.79 -10.57 15.99
N LYS A 2 -12.16 -11.35 14.97
CA LYS A 2 -11.45 -11.33 13.67
C LYS A 2 -12.09 -10.24 12.84
N GLN A 3 -11.55 -9.02 12.92
CA GLN A 3 -11.99 -7.96 12.02
C GLN A 3 -11.79 -8.46 10.59
N SER A 4 -12.88 -8.43 9.83
CA SER A 4 -12.97 -8.89 8.45
C SER A 4 -12.01 -8.06 7.61
N ASN A 5 -10.77 -8.54 7.51
CA ASN A 5 -9.75 -7.98 6.67
C ASN A 5 -10.20 -8.25 5.23
N LYS A 6 -10.96 -7.32 4.65
CA LYS A 6 -11.49 -7.40 3.27
C LYS A 6 -10.39 -7.63 2.22
N PHE A 7 -9.14 -7.42 2.61
CA PHE A 7 -7.95 -7.69 1.80
C PHE A 7 -7.05 -8.70 2.51
N SER A 8 -6.64 -9.75 1.79
CA SER A 8 -5.66 -10.73 2.26
C SER A 8 -4.31 -10.07 2.55
N PRO A 9 -3.51 -10.60 3.51
CA PRO A 9 -2.17 -10.09 3.78
C PRO A 9 -1.29 -10.05 2.52
N GLU A 10 -1.38 -11.07 1.67
CA GLU A 10 -0.68 -11.14 0.38
C GLU A 10 -0.98 -9.93 -0.54
N VAL A 11 -2.23 -9.44 -0.54
CA VAL A 11 -2.61 -8.25 -1.33
C VAL A 11 -1.98 -6.99 -0.76
N ARG A 12 -1.88 -6.89 0.57
CA ARG A 12 -1.26 -5.75 1.24
C ARG A 12 0.23 -5.71 0.96
N GLU A 13 0.91 -6.83 1.17
CA GLU A 13 2.36 -6.96 0.94
C GLU A 13 2.69 -6.67 -0.53
N ARG A 14 1.89 -7.20 -1.46
CA ARG A 14 2.04 -6.92 -2.89
C ARG A 14 1.87 -5.43 -3.19
N ALA A 15 0.87 -4.78 -2.61
CA ALA A 15 0.59 -3.37 -2.86
C ALA A 15 1.68 -2.46 -2.28
N VAL A 16 2.12 -2.73 -1.05
CA VAL A 16 3.23 -1.99 -0.41
C VAL A 16 4.53 -2.17 -1.19
N ARG A 17 4.86 -3.41 -1.58
CA ARG A 17 6.04 -3.70 -2.40
C ARG A 17 6.00 -2.96 -3.73
N MET A 18 4.84 -2.93 -4.40
CA MET A 18 4.67 -2.19 -5.64
C MET A 18 4.88 -0.68 -5.43
N VAL A 19 4.39 -0.11 -4.34
CA VAL A 19 4.63 1.31 -4.01
C VAL A 19 6.13 1.56 -3.81
N GLN A 20 6.83 0.71 -3.06
CA GLN A 20 8.26 0.86 -2.81
C GLN A 20 9.10 0.70 -4.08
N GLU A 21 8.75 -0.23 -4.97
CA GLU A 21 9.43 -0.47 -6.24
C GLU A 21 9.27 0.73 -7.20
N HIS A 22 8.05 1.26 -7.31
CA HIS A 22 7.76 2.38 -8.18
C HIS A 22 8.02 3.75 -7.54
N ARG A 23 8.34 3.84 -6.24
CA ARG A 23 8.51 5.12 -5.54
C ARG A 23 9.50 6.08 -6.21
N GLY A 24 10.51 5.54 -6.91
CA GLY A 24 11.54 6.30 -7.61
C GLY A 24 11.08 6.84 -8.97
N GLU A 25 9.99 6.32 -9.53
CA GLU A 25 9.41 6.77 -10.80
C GLU A 25 8.40 7.91 -10.61
N TYR A 26 7.95 8.14 -9.38
CA TYR A 26 6.97 9.17 -9.04
C TYR A 26 7.62 10.31 -8.23
N PRO A 27 7.11 11.55 -8.36
CA PRO A 27 7.66 12.72 -7.66
C PRO A 27 7.42 12.67 -6.14
N SER A 28 6.52 11.79 -5.66
CA SER A 28 6.23 11.62 -4.24
C SER A 28 5.65 10.23 -3.97
N LEU A 29 5.75 9.77 -2.73
CA LEU A 29 5.12 8.52 -2.27
C LEU A 29 3.61 8.54 -2.52
N TRP A 30 2.97 9.68 -2.29
CA TRP A 30 1.53 9.85 -2.52
C TRP A 30 1.15 9.67 -3.99
N ALA A 31 1.96 10.20 -4.92
CA ALA A 31 1.72 10.02 -6.37
C ALA A 31 1.85 8.54 -6.81
N ALA A 32 2.80 7.80 -6.22
CA ALA A 32 2.90 6.35 -6.43
C ALA A 32 1.68 5.61 -5.88
N ILE A 33 1.25 5.94 -4.67
CA ILE A 33 0.07 5.36 -4.01
C ILE A 33 -1.21 5.61 -4.82
N GLU A 34 -1.46 6.84 -5.26
CA GLU A 34 -2.63 7.18 -6.08
C GLU A 34 -2.67 6.39 -7.40
N SER A 35 -1.50 6.14 -7.99
CA SER A 35 -1.39 5.37 -9.23
C SER A 35 -1.55 3.86 -9.03
N ILE A 36 -1.23 3.33 -7.84
CA ILE A 36 -1.23 1.89 -7.54
C ILE A 36 -2.54 1.44 -6.90
N ALA A 37 -3.17 2.27 -6.06
CA ALA A 37 -4.44 1.97 -5.42
C ALA A 37 -5.53 1.44 -6.36
N PRO A 38 -5.81 2.06 -7.53
CA PRO A 38 -6.80 1.53 -8.47
C PRO A 38 -6.39 0.19 -9.10
N LYS A 39 -5.09 -0.13 -9.21
CA LYS A 39 -4.60 -1.43 -9.73
C LYS A 39 -4.90 -2.59 -8.77
N ILE A 40 -4.96 -2.29 -7.48
CA ILE A 40 -5.26 -3.26 -6.42
C ILE A 40 -6.77 -3.34 -6.13
N GLY A 41 -7.53 -2.31 -6.54
CA GLY A 41 -8.95 -2.18 -6.20
C GLY A 41 -9.18 -1.66 -4.79
N CYS A 42 -8.24 -0.90 -4.24
CA CYS A 42 -8.38 -0.23 -2.96
C CYS A 42 -8.31 1.30 -3.14
N VAL A 43 -8.71 2.05 -2.11
CA VAL A 43 -8.56 3.51 -2.12
C VAL A 43 -7.14 3.91 -1.73
N PRO A 44 -6.59 5.02 -2.26
CA PRO A 44 -5.23 5.49 -1.96
C PRO A 44 -4.95 5.61 -0.46
N GLN A 45 -5.96 6.05 0.29
CA GLN A 45 -5.88 6.19 1.74
C GLN A 45 -5.62 4.85 2.46
N THR A 46 -6.22 3.75 1.99
CA THR A 46 -5.99 2.41 2.53
C THR A 46 -4.57 1.91 2.24
N LEU A 47 -4.08 2.16 1.02
CA LEU A 47 -2.73 1.78 0.64
C LEU A 47 -1.67 2.58 1.42
N ASN A 48 -1.90 3.87 1.66
CA ASN A 48 -1.04 4.70 2.51
C ASN A 48 -0.93 4.16 3.95
N GLU A 49 -2.05 3.73 4.53
CA GLU A 49 -2.04 3.11 5.87
C GLU A 49 -1.23 1.81 5.89
N TRP A 50 -1.26 1.01 4.82
CA TRP A 50 -0.44 -0.19 4.73
C TRP A 50 1.04 0.13 4.63
N VAL A 51 1.43 1.12 3.83
CA VAL A 51 2.82 1.56 3.70
C VAL A 51 3.35 2.07 5.04
N LYS A 52 2.60 2.92 5.73
CA LYS A 52 2.99 3.39 7.08
C LYS A 52 3.12 2.25 8.09
N ARG A 53 2.19 1.28 8.04
CA ARG A 53 2.22 0.13 8.94
C ARG A 53 3.45 -0.74 8.68
N ASP A 54 3.82 -0.92 7.42
CA ASP A 54 5.03 -1.64 7.00
C ASP A 54 6.30 -0.95 7.46
N GLU A 55 6.38 0.39 7.36
CA GLU A 55 7.49 1.19 7.89
C GLU A 55 7.65 1.07 9.41
N VAL A 56 6.54 0.94 10.15
CA VAL A 56 6.55 0.76 11.61
C VAL A 56 6.91 -0.67 12.02
N ASP A 57 6.51 -1.68 11.24
CA ASP A 57 6.79 -3.09 11.53
C ASP A 57 8.25 -3.47 11.19
N ASN A 58 8.83 -2.84 10.15
CA ASN A 58 10.23 -3.00 9.76
C ASN A 58 11.19 -2.02 10.48
N GLY A 59 10.68 -1.20 11.42
CA GLY A 59 11.41 -0.16 12.15
C GLY A 59 11.86 -0.56 13.54
#